data_AF-A0A3N1GRW9-F1
#
_entry.id   AF-A0A3N1GRW9-F1
#
_cell.length_a   1.000
_cell.length_b   1.000
_cell.length_c   1.000
_cell.angle_alpha   90.00
_cell.angle_beta   90.00
_cell.angle_gamma   90.00
#
_symmetry.space_group_name_H-M   'P 1'
#
loop_
_entity.id
_entity.type
_entity.pdbx_description
1 polymer ?
#
loop_
_entity_poly.entity_id
_entity_poly.type
_entity_poly.pdbx_seq_one_letter_code
_entity_poly.pdbx_strand_id
1 'polypeptide(L)'
;MPDHTVQVLEPELTEHDYLRQIELLARDVVHAAQEEGWQTYGPNPANATQMHRAVNELARALRHWHFDDDGCLDDDRPLLHLGGATVITPGSSPAQQESYRTGCARLGVDTRDEGWALWHTWDDKARAHTVVTTALDATHALLDNWSHGRDVHPLQPRRAQIAAVVQGWVGPITLSPSHATTIGLGGR
;
A
#
# COMPACT_ATOMS: atom_id res chain seq x y z
N MET A 1 -38.18 -29.65 -44.99
CA MET A 1 -37.70 -28.42 -44.35
C MET A 1 -36.99 -28.83 -43.08
N PRO A 2 -35.65 -28.86 -43.01
CA PRO A 2 -34.97 -29.11 -41.74
C PRO A 2 -35.03 -27.84 -40.90
N ASP A 3 -35.44 -28.02 -39.66
CA ASP A 3 -35.54 -27.01 -38.61
C ASP A 3 -34.12 -26.71 -38.10
N HIS A 4 -33.61 -25.51 -38.38
CA HIS A 4 -32.31 -25.06 -37.88
C HIS A 4 -32.49 -24.52 -36.47
N THR A 5 -32.47 -25.40 -35.48
CA THR A 5 -32.27 -25.00 -34.09
C THR A 5 -30.84 -24.52 -33.93
N VAL A 6 -30.66 -23.20 -33.93
CA VAL A 6 -29.40 -22.56 -33.52
C VAL A 6 -29.21 -22.86 -32.04
N GLN A 7 -28.35 -23.82 -31.71
CA GLN A 7 -27.84 -23.95 -30.35
C GLN A 7 -26.97 -22.72 -30.08
N VAL A 8 -27.49 -21.80 -29.27
CA VAL A 8 -26.67 -20.76 -28.64
C VAL A 8 -25.79 -21.51 -27.65
N LEU A 9 -24.56 -21.83 -28.07
CA LEU A 9 -23.53 -22.29 -27.16
C LEU A 9 -23.23 -21.11 -26.24
N GLU A 10 -23.67 -21.18 -24.99
CA GLU A 10 -23.16 -20.27 -23.96
C GLU A 10 -21.63 -20.42 -23.96
N PRO A 11 -20.87 -19.33 -24.13
CA PRO A 11 -19.42 -19.42 -24.15
C PRO A 11 -18.97 -20.03 -22.81
N GLU A 12 -18.22 -21.12 -22.87
CA GLU A 12 -17.63 -21.72 -21.67
C GLU A 12 -16.76 -20.66 -20.99
N LEU A 13 -17.16 -20.25 -19.79
CA LEU A 13 -16.40 -19.31 -18.98
C LEU A 13 -15.04 -19.93 -18.72
N THR A 14 -13.99 -19.23 -19.13
CA THR A 14 -12.63 -19.63 -18.77
C THR A 14 -12.44 -19.47 -17.27
N GLU A 15 -11.44 -20.12 -16.70
CA GLU A 15 -11.07 -19.92 -15.29
C GLU A 15 -10.81 -18.43 -14.98
N HIS A 16 -10.24 -17.69 -15.94
CA HIS A 16 -10.03 -16.25 -15.81
C HIS A 16 -11.36 -15.49 -15.77
N ASP A 17 -12.33 -15.85 -16.61
CA ASP A 17 -13.65 -15.21 -16.61
C ASP A 17 -14.41 -15.51 -15.31
N TYR A 18 -14.25 -16.71 -14.77
CA TYR A 18 -14.81 -17.08 -13.47
C TYR A 18 -14.21 -16.26 -12.32
N LEU A 19 -12.88 -16.13 -12.26
CA LEU A 19 -12.21 -15.31 -11.24
C LEU A 19 -12.58 -13.82 -11.38
N ARG A 20 -12.67 -13.32 -12.62
CA ARG A 20 -13.16 -11.96 -12.90
C ARG A 20 -14.60 -11.75 -12.45
N GLN A 21 -15.46 -12.74 -12.65
CA GLN A 21 -16.85 -12.68 -12.18
C GLN A 21 -16.94 -12.63 -10.65
N ILE A 22 -16.09 -13.37 -9.94
CA ILE A 22 -16.00 -13.30 -8.48
C ILE A 22 -15.58 -11.90 -8.03
N GLU A 23 -14.56 -11.31 -8.67
CA GLU A 23 -14.12 -9.95 -8.36
C GLU A 23 -15.25 -8.93 -8.56
N LEU A 24 -16.01 -9.04 -9.65
CA LEU A 24 -17.14 -8.16 -9.94
C LEU A 24 -18.24 -8.29 -8.88
N LEU A 25 -18.63 -9.52 -8.52
CA LEU A 25 -19.62 -9.76 -7.45
C LEU A 25 -19.14 -9.23 -6.09
N ALA A 26 -17.85 -9.38 -5.79
CA ALA A 26 -17.26 -8.83 -4.58
C ALA A 26 -17.33 -7.29 -4.57
N ARG A 27 -17.09 -6.64 -5.73
CA ARG A 27 -17.26 -5.18 -5.88
C ARG A 27 -18.71 -4.75 -5.69
N ASP A 28 -19.68 -5.52 -6.18
CA ASP A 28 -21.10 -5.24 -6.01
C ASP A 28 -21.52 -5.31 -4.54
N VAL A 29 -21.07 -6.32 -3.79
CA VAL A 29 -21.31 -6.44 -2.34
C VAL A 29 -20.75 -5.22 -1.60
N VAL A 30 -19.52 -4.83 -1.95
CA VAL A 30 -18.86 -3.67 -1.35
C VAL A 30 -19.63 -2.40 -1.69
N HIS A 31 -20.05 -2.19 -2.94
CA HIS A 31 -20.83 -1.03 -3.35
C HIS A 31 -22.16 -0.93 -2.60
N ALA A 32 -22.92 -2.02 -2.52
CA ALA A 32 -24.18 -2.07 -1.77
C ALA A 32 -23.97 -1.70 -0.28
N ALA A 33 -22.91 -2.22 0.34
CA ALA A 33 -22.57 -1.87 1.72
C ALA A 33 -22.17 -0.40 1.91
N GLN A 34 -21.67 0.26 0.87
CA GLN A 34 -21.42 1.71 0.91
C GLN A 34 -22.72 2.50 0.96
N GLU A 35 -23.72 2.11 0.15
CA GLU A 35 -25.03 2.76 0.11
C GLU A 35 -25.79 2.63 1.44
N GLU A 36 -25.60 1.49 2.13
CA GLU A 36 -26.14 1.27 3.48
C GLU A 36 -25.36 2.00 4.59
N GLY A 37 -24.28 2.71 4.25
CA GLY A 37 -23.44 3.42 5.22
C GLY A 37 -22.63 2.49 6.13
N TRP A 38 -22.47 1.21 5.75
CA TRP A 38 -21.71 0.24 6.53
C TRP A 38 -20.21 0.44 6.33
N GLN A 39 -19.76 0.90 5.17
CA GLN A 39 -18.32 0.95 4.90
C GLN A 39 -17.54 1.86 5.85
N THR A 40 -16.50 1.28 6.47
CA THR A 40 -15.36 2.03 6.98
C THR A 40 -14.07 1.48 6.40
N TYR A 41 -13.23 2.38 5.92
CA TYR A 41 -11.90 2.04 5.45
C TYR A 41 -10.84 2.11 6.56
N GLY A 42 -11.22 2.62 7.75
CA GLY A 42 -10.43 2.55 8.98
C GLY A 42 -10.84 1.36 9.85
N PRO A 43 -10.45 1.33 11.14
CA PRO A 43 -10.85 0.28 12.07
C PRO A 43 -12.36 0.04 12.08
N ASN A 44 -12.76 -1.22 12.20
CA ASN A 44 -14.17 -1.59 12.30
C ASN A 44 -14.83 -0.92 13.53
N PRO A 45 -16.09 -0.45 13.45
CA PRO A 45 -16.81 0.08 14.60
C PRO A 45 -16.88 -0.96 15.73
N ALA A 46 -16.85 -0.51 16.98
CA ALA A 46 -16.89 -1.41 18.14
C ALA A 46 -18.14 -2.31 18.15
N ASN A 47 -19.25 -1.83 17.60
CA ASN A 47 -20.53 -2.52 17.49
C ASN A 47 -20.73 -3.26 16.15
N ALA A 48 -19.71 -3.35 15.29
CA ALA A 48 -19.84 -4.03 14.00
C ALA A 48 -20.08 -5.53 14.18
N THR A 49 -21.09 -6.04 13.50
CA THR A 49 -21.40 -7.48 13.44
C THR A 49 -20.31 -8.23 12.67
N GLN A 50 -20.28 -9.57 12.77
CA GLN A 50 -19.31 -10.38 12.04
C GLN A 50 -19.42 -10.20 10.52
N MET A 51 -20.65 -10.13 9.98
CA MET A 51 -20.89 -9.88 8.55
C MET A 51 -20.38 -8.50 8.14
N HIS A 52 -20.67 -7.46 8.94
CA HIS A 52 -20.21 -6.11 8.68
C HIS A 52 -18.68 -6.01 8.65
N ARG A 53 -18.00 -6.68 9.59
CA ARG A 53 -16.53 -6.77 9.60
C ARG A 53 -16.01 -7.46 8.33
N ALA A 54 -16.59 -8.60 7.95
CA ALA A 54 -16.18 -9.33 6.74
C ALA A 54 -16.36 -8.49 5.46
N VAL A 55 -17.45 -7.75 5.35
CA VAL A 55 -17.70 -6.84 4.22
C VAL A 55 -16.71 -5.66 4.22
N ASN A 56 -16.35 -5.11 5.38
CA ASN A 56 -15.32 -4.08 5.47
C ASN A 56 -13.93 -4.64 5.10
N GLU A 57 -13.58 -5.87 5.52
CA GLU A 57 -12.34 -6.51 5.07
C GLU A 57 -12.34 -6.69 3.55
N LEU A 58 -13.44 -7.18 2.96
CA LEU A 58 -13.59 -7.33 1.51
C LEU A 58 -13.45 -5.97 0.80
N ALA A 59 -14.05 -4.92 1.34
CA ALA A 59 -13.94 -3.56 0.82
C ALA A 59 -12.50 -3.04 0.86
N ARG A 60 -11.75 -3.30 1.94
CA ARG A 60 -10.34 -2.91 2.05
C ARG A 60 -9.48 -3.70 1.06
N ALA A 61 -9.71 -5.00 0.93
CA ALA A 61 -9.01 -5.83 -0.05
C ALA A 61 -9.24 -5.33 -1.48
N LEU A 62 -10.49 -5.12 -1.89
CA LEU A 62 -10.81 -4.66 -3.26
C LEU A 62 -10.38 -3.21 -3.57
N ARG A 63 -10.23 -2.36 -2.55
CA ARG A 63 -9.87 -0.94 -2.73
C ARG A 63 -8.39 -0.74 -3.00
N HIS A 64 -7.54 -1.59 -2.42
CA HIS A 64 -6.10 -1.41 -2.50
C HIS A 64 -5.54 -2.16 -3.69
N TRP A 65 -4.59 -1.54 -4.38
CA TRP A 65 -3.72 -2.32 -5.27
C TRP A 65 -2.83 -3.15 -4.36
N HIS A 66 -3.06 -4.46 -4.35
CA HIS A 66 -2.27 -5.38 -3.54
C HIS A 66 -0.81 -5.37 -3.99
N PHE A 67 0.08 -5.39 -3.01
CA PHE A 67 1.53 -5.46 -3.23
C PHE A 67 2.19 -6.34 -2.17
N ASP A 68 3.37 -6.87 -2.48
CA ASP A 68 4.13 -7.67 -1.53
C ASP A 68 4.40 -6.88 -0.24
N ASP A 69 4.09 -7.46 0.92
CA ASP A 69 4.16 -6.81 2.25
C ASP A 69 3.03 -5.77 2.56
N ASP A 70 1.91 -5.78 1.83
CA ASP A 70 0.72 -4.94 2.12
C ASP A 70 -0.16 -5.43 3.29
N GLY A 71 0.15 -6.61 3.84
CA GLY A 71 -0.62 -7.22 4.94
C GLY A 71 -1.79 -8.09 4.51
N CYS A 72 -2.08 -8.21 3.21
CA CYS A 72 -3.24 -8.96 2.74
C CYS A 72 -3.10 -10.48 2.87
N LEU A 73 -1.87 -11.01 2.78
CA LEU A 73 -1.60 -12.46 2.81
C LEU A 73 -0.78 -12.91 4.01
N ASP A 74 -0.36 -12.00 4.89
CA ASP A 74 0.59 -12.26 5.97
C ASP A 74 0.08 -11.65 7.29
N ASP A 75 -0.80 -12.40 7.96
CA ASP A 75 -1.62 -11.97 9.11
C ASP A 75 -0.82 -11.81 10.42
N ASP A 76 0.43 -12.30 10.46
CA ASP A 76 1.23 -12.37 11.69
C ASP A 76 2.16 -11.16 11.90
N ARG A 77 2.32 -10.29 10.89
CA ARG A 77 3.16 -9.09 10.99
C ARG A 77 2.30 -7.85 11.25
N PRO A 78 2.69 -6.96 12.19
CA PRO A 78 1.93 -5.75 12.43
C PRO A 78 2.15 -4.74 11.28
N LEU A 79 1.11 -3.96 10.98
CA LEU A 79 1.23 -2.79 10.12
C LEU A 79 2.14 -1.74 10.77
N LEU A 80 2.92 -1.04 9.94
CA LEU A 80 3.77 0.05 10.36
C LEU A 80 3.19 1.38 9.88
N HIS A 81 2.65 2.16 10.81
CA HIS A 81 2.14 3.50 10.49
C HIS A 81 3.27 4.42 10.07
N LEU A 82 3.14 4.98 8.86
CA LEU A 82 4.12 5.89 8.27
C LEU A 82 3.60 7.32 8.25
N GLY A 83 4.44 8.27 8.65
CA GLY A 83 4.21 9.69 8.42
C GLY A 83 4.54 10.10 6.97
N GLY A 84 5.38 9.31 6.31
CA GLY A 84 5.71 9.48 4.91
C GLY A 84 6.78 8.50 4.44
N ALA A 85 7.07 8.54 3.16
CA ALA A 85 8.00 7.64 2.51
C ALA A 85 8.64 8.31 1.29
N THR A 86 9.80 7.80 0.88
CA THR A 86 10.42 8.14 -0.40
C THR A 86 11.30 7.00 -0.87
N VAL A 87 11.69 7.04 -2.14
CA VAL A 87 12.70 6.16 -2.72
C VAL A 87 13.86 7.02 -3.21
N ILE A 88 15.08 6.62 -2.83
CA ILE A 88 16.31 7.21 -3.37
C ILE A 88 16.96 6.20 -4.31
N THR A 89 17.20 6.61 -5.55
CA THR A 89 17.85 5.76 -6.56
C THR A 89 19.09 6.46 -7.14
N PRO A 90 20.03 5.69 -7.71
CA PRO A 90 21.08 6.27 -8.54
C PRO A 90 20.43 6.96 -9.75
N GLY A 91 20.71 8.25 -9.95
CA GLY A 91 20.25 8.92 -11.16
C GLY A 91 21.16 8.65 -12.36
N SER A 92 20.68 9.04 -13.54
CA SER A 92 21.38 8.82 -14.80
C SER A 92 22.50 9.83 -15.06
N SER A 93 22.47 10.99 -14.39
CA SER A 93 23.49 12.04 -14.54
C SER A 93 24.54 12.00 -13.42
N PRO A 94 25.78 12.48 -13.65
CA PRO A 94 26.81 12.53 -12.62
C PRO A 94 26.39 13.28 -11.35
N ALA A 95 25.64 14.38 -11.48
CA ALA A 95 25.15 15.16 -10.35
C ALA A 95 24.14 14.38 -9.49
N GLN A 96 23.26 13.61 -10.11
CA GLN A 96 22.31 12.77 -9.38
C GLN A 96 23.01 11.58 -8.71
N GLN A 97 24.01 10.98 -9.36
CA GLN A 97 24.82 9.92 -8.76
C GLN A 97 25.59 10.42 -7.54
N GLU A 98 26.16 11.62 -7.60
CA GLU A 98 26.83 12.25 -6.45
C GLU A 98 25.85 12.53 -5.31
N SER A 99 24.65 13.03 -5.65
CA SER A 99 23.59 13.27 -4.67
C SER A 99 23.14 11.98 -4.00
N TYR A 100 22.99 10.89 -4.76
CA TYR A 100 22.66 9.56 -4.25
C TYR A 100 23.77 9.03 -3.33
N ARG A 101 25.04 9.12 -3.74
CA ARG A 101 26.20 8.72 -2.92
C ARG A 101 26.27 9.49 -1.61
N THR A 102 26.09 10.81 -1.67
CA THR A 102 26.04 11.67 -0.48
C THR A 102 24.86 11.32 0.44
N GLY A 103 23.70 11.02 -0.14
CA GLY A 103 22.51 10.57 0.60
C GLY A 103 22.75 9.27 1.35
N CYS A 104 23.30 8.25 0.66
CA CYS A 104 23.64 6.96 1.27
C CYS A 104 24.65 7.11 2.41
N ALA A 105 25.70 7.92 2.21
CA ALA A 105 26.69 8.20 3.24
C ALA A 105 26.09 8.86 4.49
N ARG A 106 25.14 9.80 4.32
CA ARG A 106 24.42 10.42 5.46
C ARG A 106 23.53 9.44 6.21
N LEU A 107 22.96 8.48 5.49
CA LEU A 107 22.13 7.42 6.06
C LEU A 107 22.97 6.29 6.69
N GLY A 108 24.29 6.29 6.48
CA GLY A 108 25.19 5.24 6.97
C GLY A 108 25.00 3.90 6.24
N VAL A 109 24.57 3.93 4.98
CA VAL A 109 24.36 2.73 4.15
C VAL A 109 25.25 2.75 2.92
N ASP A 110 25.59 1.56 2.43
CA ASP A 110 26.27 1.42 1.15
C ASP A 110 25.34 1.76 -0.02
N THR A 111 25.93 2.16 -1.13
CA THR A 111 25.20 2.38 -2.38
C THR A 111 24.71 1.08 -2.98
N ARG A 112 23.54 1.13 -3.62
CA ARG A 112 22.93 0.02 -4.34
C ARG A 112 22.40 0.48 -5.69
N ASP A 113 22.48 -0.38 -6.69
CA ASP A 113 21.97 -0.07 -8.02
C ASP A 113 20.45 0.09 -8.04
N GLU A 114 19.73 -0.68 -7.21
CA GLU A 114 18.27 -0.56 -7.10
C GLU A 114 17.84 0.63 -6.23
N GLY A 115 18.75 1.18 -5.42
CA GLY A 115 18.44 2.25 -4.46
C GLY A 115 17.94 1.76 -3.10
N TRP A 116 17.32 2.68 -2.36
CA TRP A 116 16.80 2.45 -1.01
C TRP A 116 15.41 3.07 -0.84
N ALA A 117 14.54 2.36 -0.14
CA ALA A 117 13.30 2.92 0.37
C ALA A 117 13.54 3.52 1.76
N LEU A 118 12.96 4.69 2.00
CA LEU A 118 13.05 5.42 3.27
C LEU A 118 11.65 5.60 3.84
N TRP A 119 11.41 5.06 5.03
CA TRP A 119 10.11 5.12 5.71
C TRP A 119 10.19 5.97 6.96
N HIS A 120 9.41 7.05 7.02
CA HIS A 120 9.31 7.91 8.18
C HIS A 120 8.28 7.38 9.17
N THR A 121 8.69 7.08 10.39
CA THR A 121 7.81 6.54 11.44
C THR A 121 8.30 6.95 12.83
N TRP A 122 7.68 6.42 13.88
CA TRP A 122 7.98 6.75 15.27
C TRP A 122 8.29 5.49 16.09
N ASP A 123 9.16 5.63 17.09
CA ASP A 123 9.40 4.55 18.05
C ASP A 123 8.33 4.52 19.15
N ASP A 124 8.43 3.57 20.08
CA ASP A 124 7.50 3.41 21.20
C ASP A 124 7.45 4.64 22.14
N LYS A 125 8.42 5.56 22.02
CA LYS A 125 8.49 6.82 22.77
C LYS A 125 8.05 8.01 21.92
N ALA A 126 7.36 7.77 20.81
CA ALA A 126 6.91 8.77 19.84
C ALA A 126 8.06 9.60 19.22
N ARG A 127 9.29 9.07 19.18
CA ARG A 127 10.42 9.76 18.56
C ARG A 127 10.50 9.40 17.08
N ALA A 128 10.50 10.42 16.25
CA ALA A 128 10.50 10.27 14.81
C ALA A 128 11.86 9.72 14.30
N HIS A 129 11.81 8.76 13.40
CA HIS A 129 12.97 8.14 12.78
C HIS A 129 12.68 7.72 11.33
N THR A 130 13.75 7.39 10.60
CA THR A 130 13.72 6.89 9.24
C THR A 130 14.23 5.46 9.23
N VAL A 131 13.41 4.52 8.76
CA VAL A 131 13.82 3.16 8.46
C VAL A 131 14.32 3.12 7.02
N VAL A 132 15.57 2.70 6.81
CA VAL A 132 16.18 2.48 5.49
C VAL A 132 16.02 1.01 5.13
N THR A 133 15.23 0.72 4.10
CA THR A 133 14.79 -0.64 3.78
C THR A 133 14.98 -1.00 2.30
N THR A 134 15.14 -2.29 2.03
CA THR A 134 15.19 -2.87 0.67
C THR A 134 13.80 -3.04 0.04
N ALA A 135 12.72 -2.72 0.75
CA ALA A 135 11.31 -2.89 0.32
C ALA A 135 10.87 -1.85 -0.74
N LEU A 136 11.54 -1.84 -1.89
CA LEU A 136 11.34 -0.87 -2.97
C LEU A 136 9.96 -1.02 -3.62
N ASP A 137 9.56 -2.23 -3.99
CA ASP A 137 8.28 -2.49 -4.67
C ASP A 137 7.09 -2.11 -3.78
N ALA A 138 7.15 -2.51 -2.50
CA ALA A 138 6.17 -2.10 -1.50
C ALA A 138 6.09 -0.57 -1.36
N THR A 139 7.23 0.12 -1.41
CA THR A 139 7.27 1.58 -1.31
C THR A 139 6.69 2.25 -2.56
N HIS A 140 6.98 1.74 -3.75
CA HIS A 140 6.38 2.26 -4.98
C HIS A 140 4.86 2.12 -4.98
N ALA A 141 4.34 0.94 -4.60
CA ALA A 141 2.91 0.70 -4.51
C ALA A 141 2.23 1.55 -3.42
N LEU A 142 2.91 1.74 -2.29
CA LEU A 142 2.48 2.66 -1.22
C LEU A 142 2.34 4.11 -1.75
N LEU A 143 3.38 4.61 -2.44
CA LEU A 143 3.40 5.96 -3.00
C LEU A 143 2.31 6.15 -4.07
N ASP A 144 2.06 5.14 -4.90
CA ASP A 144 0.96 5.16 -5.87
C ASP A 144 -0.41 5.25 -5.17
N ASN A 145 -0.66 4.42 -4.16
CA ASN A 145 -1.91 4.49 -3.39
C ASN A 145 -2.09 5.85 -2.70
N TRP A 146 -1.03 6.42 -2.12
CA TRP A 146 -1.07 7.74 -1.49
C TRP A 146 -1.35 8.86 -2.49
N SER A 147 -0.82 8.77 -3.71
CA SER A 147 -1.12 9.74 -4.78
C SER A 147 -2.61 9.78 -5.15
N HIS A 148 -3.32 8.67 -4.92
CA HIS A 148 -4.77 8.55 -5.08
C HIS A 148 -5.56 8.82 -3.77
N GLY A 149 -4.91 9.34 -2.72
CA GLY A 149 -5.54 9.63 -1.43
C GLY A 149 -5.96 8.39 -0.64
N ARG A 150 -5.43 7.21 -0.96
CA ARG A 150 -5.71 5.97 -0.21
C ARG A 150 -4.70 5.82 0.91
N ASP A 151 -5.16 5.94 2.16
CA ASP A 151 -4.30 5.91 3.34
C ASP A 151 -3.93 4.47 3.74
N VAL A 152 -3.05 3.86 2.94
CA VAL A 152 -2.52 2.52 3.18
C VAL A 152 -1.16 2.58 3.89
N HIS A 153 -0.84 1.53 4.64
CA HIS A 153 0.44 1.39 5.34
C HIS A 153 0.99 -0.02 5.11
N PRO A 154 2.32 -0.19 4.98
CA PRO A 154 2.92 -1.49 4.78
C PRO A 154 3.00 -2.27 6.11
N LEU A 155 3.24 -3.57 6.02
CA LEU A 155 3.71 -4.37 7.15
C LEU A 155 5.06 -3.86 7.66
N GLN A 156 5.37 -4.18 8.91
CA GLN A 156 6.73 -4.02 9.41
C GLN A 156 7.72 -4.76 8.50
N PRO A 157 8.81 -4.08 8.07
CA PRO A 157 9.79 -4.70 7.22
C PRO A 157 10.51 -5.78 8.01
N ARG A 158 10.84 -6.88 7.36
CA ARG A 158 11.62 -7.96 7.98
C ARG A 158 12.97 -7.41 8.39
N ARG A 159 13.53 -7.96 9.46
CA ARG A 159 14.87 -7.57 9.94
C ARG A 159 15.93 -7.59 8.84
N ALA A 160 15.86 -8.56 7.92
CA ALA A 160 16.80 -8.68 6.79
C ALA A 160 16.61 -7.60 5.70
N GLN A 161 15.44 -6.95 5.64
CA GLN A 161 15.18 -5.85 4.72
C GLN A 161 15.66 -4.50 5.29
N ILE A 162 15.89 -4.40 6.61
CA ILE A 162 16.33 -3.16 7.27
C ILE A 162 17.85 -3.04 7.19
N ALA A 163 18.33 -2.01 6.51
CA ALA A 163 19.76 -1.68 6.43
C ALA A 163 20.20 -0.72 7.55
N ALA A 164 19.36 0.25 7.89
CA ALA A 164 19.66 1.22 8.94
C ALA A 164 18.37 1.83 9.55
N VAL A 165 18.52 2.38 10.75
CA VAL A 165 17.51 3.23 11.39
C VAL A 165 18.18 4.54 11.81
N VAL A 166 17.72 5.66 11.26
CA VAL A 166 18.32 6.99 11.44
C VAL A 166 17.35 7.87 12.21
N GLN A 167 17.84 8.68 13.14
CA GLN A 167 16.98 9.62 13.88
C GLN A 167 16.46 10.74 12.98
N GLY A 168 15.18 11.10 13.16
CA GLY A 168 14.51 12.12 12.36
C GLY A 168 14.20 11.68 10.93
N TRP A 169 13.91 12.65 10.07
CA TRP A 169 13.69 12.46 8.65
C TRP A 169 14.87 12.97 7.82
N VAL A 170 15.26 12.21 6.78
CA VAL A 170 16.38 12.55 5.91
C VAL A 170 15.96 12.46 4.43
N GLY A 171 15.57 13.59 3.82
CA GLY A 171 15.31 13.69 2.38
C GLY A 171 14.03 14.45 1.99
N PRO A 172 13.64 14.43 0.71
CA PRO A 172 12.29 14.82 0.29
C PRO A 172 11.28 13.73 0.67
N ILE A 173 10.15 14.11 1.29
CA ILE A 173 9.12 13.17 1.77
C ILE A 173 7.83 13.29 0.98
N THR A 174 7.23 12.15 0.62
CA THR A 174 5.80 12.07 0.32
C THR A 174 5.09 11.70 1.61
N LEU A 175 4.18 12.54 2.07
CA LEU A 175 3.44 12.31 3.32
C LEU A 175 2.32 11.29 3.10
N SER A 176 2.02 10.49 4.13
CA SER A 176 0.78 9.71 4.11
C SER A 176 -0.44 10.65 4.17
N PRO A 177 -1.58 10.28 3.56
CA PRO A 177 -2.79 11.10 3.58
C PRO A 177 -3.26 11.52 4.99
N SER A 178 -3.24 10.60 5.96
CA SER A 178 -3.59 10.92 7.36
C SER A 178 -2.59 11.88 8.01
N HIS A 179 -1.29 11.69 7.77
CA HIS A 179 -0.28 12.56 8.33
C HIS A 179 -0.33 13.96 7.71
N ALA A 180 -0.52 14.06 6.39
CA ALA A 180 -0.72 15.33 5.69
C ALA A 180 -1.92 16.11 6.26
N THR A 181 -3.04 15.43 6.50
CA THR A 181 -4.21 16.01 7.16
C THR A 181 -3.89 16.50 8.57
N THR A 182 -3.19 15.69 9.37
CA THR A 182 -2.83 16.00 10.76
C THR A 182 -1.97 17.26 10.87
N ILE A 183 -1.06 17.48 9.91
CA ILE A 183 -0.17 18.66 9.91
C ILE A 183 -0.72 19.83 9.09
N GLY A 184 -2.00 19.78 8.68
CA GLY A 184 -2.69 20.89 8.00
C GLY A 184 -2.32 21.08 6.53
N LEU A 185 -1.75 20.07 5.88
CA LEU A 185 -1.39 20.05 4.46
C LEU A 185 -2.36 19.23 3.59
N GLY A 186 -3.40 18.63 4.20
CA GLY A 186 -4.47 17.95 3.45
C GLY A 186 -5.29 18.96 2.64
N GLY A 187 -5.36 18.77 1.33
CA GLY A 187 -6.24 19.54 0.45
C GLY A 187 -7.71 19.38 0.86
N ARG A 188 -8.46 20.48 0.81
CA ARG A 188 -9.93 20.50 0.98
C ARG A 188 -10.62 19.95 -0.26
#